data_AF-A0A2U3QMN7-F1
#
_entry.id   AF-A0A2U3QMN7-F1
#
_cell.length_a   1.000
_cell.length_b   1.000
_cell.length_c   1.000
_cell.angle_alpha   90.00
_cell.angle_beta   90.00
_cell.angle_gamma   90.00
#
_symmetry.space_group_name_H-M   'P 1'
#
loop_
_entity.id
_entity.type
_entity.pdbx_description
1 polymer ?
#
loop_
_entity_poly.entity_id
_entity_poly.type
_entity_poly.pdbx_seq_one_letter_code
_entity_poly.pdbx_strand_id
1 'polypeptide(L)'
;MNTKYPKVDHNDPVMSDFNIKLDTKFFSRALNFCMPILEKKNVDQILSNVKLTHINDTVEKRLEISATDGDIFIYQKLPIKISKNDISITLPLQALNEIVKKIPHDEFTIYCNQDNKMVQIKGGEYLEFNLATLPINLFPVIEELNDADFIIHVAAMQLAQMIEYTKFAISTEETRYNLNGIYLHSKDYKSLIAVATDGHRLASAKCNIDTFKTNISNNDGFGVILPRKTITELYKIFKEPSINQYNVIIKVKSNKIQFDCQNITIISKLIDGNFPKYELFIPANNTKKIILNSNDLSESIERVSTIVIEKSKIVILDLDHHAITISAHGNAQCKAKELLLRQQQNNKNDQHQSSKQEVEKYEYIGDDQLTIAFNAKYLLDVLSVCNNIKIPIEFKDSISPALIQFEEKNTSATFIIMPVSVPSQEFVSAPT
;
A
#
# COMPACT_ATOMS: atom_id res chain seq x y z
N MET A 1 6.58 -0.91 -61.72
CA MET A 1 7.42 -1.20 -60.54
C MET A 1 6.55 -1.84 -59.49
N ASN A 2 6.89 -3.07 -59.11
CA ASN A 2 6.22 -3.88 -58.08
C ASN A 2 6.32 -3.22 -56.70
N THR A 3 5.19 -2.98 -56.03
CA THR A 3 5.15 -2.82 -54.58
C THR A 3 4.42 -4.02 -53.99
N LYS A 4 5.23 -5.02 -53.60
CA LYS A 4 4.80 -6.18 -52.82
C LYS A 4 4.31 -5.70 -51.46
N TYR A 5 3.01 -5.83 -51.19
CA TYR A 5 2.52 -5.91 -49.82
C TYR A 5 3.08 -7.22 -49.20
N PRO A 6 3.61 -7.20 -47.97
CA PRO A 6 3.94 -8.44 -47.30
C PRO A 6 2.64 -9.21 -47.05
N LYS A 7 2.58 -10.45 -47.54
CA LYS A 7 1.54 -11.39 -47.14
C LYS A 7 1.66 -11.58 -45.63
N VAL A 8 0.61 -11.20 -44.90
CA VAL A 8 0.44 -11.59 -43.50
C VAL A 8 0.23 -13.10 -43.50
N ASP A 9 1.24 -13.83 -43.05
CA ASP A 9 1.15 -15.27 -42.86
C ASP A 9 0.33 -15.51 -41.58
N HIS A 10 -0.94 -15.88 -41.74
CA HIS A 10 -1.83 -16.30 -40.65
C HIS A 10 -1.47 -17.71 -40.17
N ASN A 11 -0.23 -17.91 -39.77
CA ASN A 11 0.20 -19.10 -39.05
C ASN A 11 0.46 -18.69 -37.60
N ASP A 12 -0.61 -18.37 -36.87
CA ASP A 12 -0.57 -18.59 -35.42
C ASP A 12 -0.21 -20.08 -35.24
N PRO A 13 0.84 -20.43 -34.47
CA PRO A 13 1.22 -21.81 -34.30
C PRO A 13 0.01 -22.58 -33.75
N VAL A 14 -0.49 -23.53 -34.53
CA VAL A 14 -1.60 -24.41 -34.13
C VAL A 14 -1.14 -25.15 -32.88
N MET A 15 -1.59 -24.68 -31.71
CA MET A 15 -1.24 -25.31 -30.45
C MET A 15 -2.01 -26.61 -30.31
N SER A 16 -1.31 -27.66 -29.91
CA SER A 16 -1.93 -28.96 -29.71
C SER A 16 -2.87 -28.94 -28.49
N ASP A 17 -3.95 -29.73 -28.53
CA ASP A 17 -4.87 -29.87 -27.38
C ASP A 17 -4.10 -30.06 -26.08
N PHE A 18 -4.40 -29.27 -25.05
CA PHE A 18 -3.77 -29.41 -23.74
C PHE A 18 -4.80 -29.70 -22.65
N ASN A 19 -4.35 -30.39 -21.61
CA ASN A 19 -5.12 -30.64 -20.40
C ASN A 19 -4.21 -30.43 -19.19
N ILE A 20 -4.56 -29.46 -18.34
CA ILE A 20 -3.80 -29.09 -17.14
C ILE A 20 -4.66 -29.40 -15.93
N LYS A 21 -4.08 -30.09 -14.94
CA LYS A 21 -4.68 -30.24 -13.62
C LYS A 21 -4.10 -29.20 -12.66
N LEU A 22 -4.96 -28.48 -11.96
CA LEU A 22 -4.61 -27.38 -11.07
C LEU A 22 -5.23 -27.58 -9.69
N ASP A 23 -4.49 -27.21 -8.65
CA ASP A 23 -5.02 -27.08 -7.29
C ASP A 23 -5.86 -25.80 -7.19
N THR A 24 -7.10 -25.95 -6.73
CA THR A 24 -8.10 -24.88 -6.65
C THR A 24 -7.65 -23.76 -5.70
N LYS A 25 -7.03 -24.09 -4.55
CA LYS A 25 -6.63 -23.11 -3.53
C LYS A 25 -5.45 -22.28 -4.01
N PHE A 26 -4.40 -22.93 -4.52
CA PHE A 26 -3.22 -22.24 -5.03
C PHE A 26 -3.53 -21.39 -6.25
N PHE A 27 -4.35 -21.89 -7.19
CA PHE A 27 -4.73 -21.13 -8.37
C PHE A 27 -5.65 -19.95 -8.03
N SER A 28 -6.67 -20.15 -7.17
CA SER A 28 -7.55 -19.08 -6.69
C SER A 28 -6.76 -17.96 -6.01
N ARG A 29 -5.80 -18.31 -5.16
CA ARG A 29 -4.88 -17.36 -4.52
C ARG A 29 -4.11 -16.54 -5.56
N ALA A 30 -3.54 -17.19 -6.57
CA ALA A 30 -2.81 -16.50 -7.63
C ALA A 30 -3.72 -15.53 -8.42
N LEU A 31 -4.93 -15.96 -8.77
CA LEU A 31 -5.91 -15.08 -9.43
C LEU A 31 -6.27 -13.86 -8.56
N ASN A 32 -6.42 -14.04 -7.25
CA ASN A 32 -6.73 -12.94 -6.33
C ASN A 32 -5.64 -11.86 -6.27
N PHE A 33 -4.37 -12.21 -6.51
CA PHE A 33 -3.30 -11.21 -6.65
C PHE A 33 -3.35 -10.47 -7.99
N CYS A 34 -3.87 -11.08 -9.06
CA CYS A 34 -4.06 -10.43 -10.35
C CYS A 34 -5.31 -9.53 -10.38
N MET A 35 -6.36 -9.89 -9.62
CA MET A 35 -7.65 -9.21 -9.64
C MET A 35 -7.61 -7.69 -9.54
N PRO A 36 -6.80 -7.07 -8.65
CA PRO A 36 -6.91 -5.64 -8.46
C PRO A 36 -6.12 -4.81 -9.48
N ILE A 37 -5.35 -5.46 -10.36
CA ILE A 37 -4.78 -4.81 -11.56
C ILE A 37 -5.89 -4.40 -12.53
N LEU A 38 -6.97 -5.19 -12.60
CA LEU A 38 -8.10 -4.94 -13.50
C LEU A 38 -8.70 -3.56 -13.27
N GLU A 39 -8.81 -2.78 -14.33
CA GLU A 39 -9.55 -1.53 -14.26
C GLU A 39 -11.03 -1.79 -14.49
N LYS A 40 -11.87 -1.11 -13.71
CA LYS A 40 -13.33 -1.21 -13.85
C LYS A 40 -13.84 -0.69 -15.20
N LYS A 41 -13.05 0.13 -15.89
CA LYS A 41 -13.35 0.72 -17.20
C LYS A 41 -12.11 0.62 -18.10
N ASN A 42 -11.80 -0.58 -18.56
CA ASN A 42 -10.77 -0.78 -19.58
C ASN A 42 -11.36 -0.54 -20.98
N VAL A 43 -10.68 0.30 -21.77
CA VAL A 43 -11.00 0.48 -23.20
C VAL A 43 -10.62 -0.78 -23.98
N ASP A 44 -9.49 -1.40 -23.62
CA ASP A 44 -8.98 -2.60 -24.27
C ASP A 44 -9.43 -3.86 -23.53
N GLN A 45 -10.31 -4.64 -24.17
CA GLN A 45 -10.88 -5.86 -23.59
C GLN A 45 -9.81 -6.89 -23.19
N ILE A 46 -8.68 -6.95 -23.89
CA ILE A 46 -7.60 -7.88 -23.59
C ILE A 46 -6.97 -7.65 -22.21
N LEU A 47 -6.98 -6.40 -21.71
CA LEU A 47 -6.49 -6.06 -20.37
C LEU A 47 -7.44 -6.53 -19.26
N SER A 48 -8.65 -6.98 -19.62
CA SER A 48 -9.57 -7.66 -18.69
C SER A 48 -9.30 -9.17 -18.57
N ASN A 49 -8.40 -9.70 -19.41
CA ASN A 49 -8.00 -11.10 -19.38
C ASN A 49 -6.73 -11.30 -18.55
N VAL A 50 -6.58 -12.53 -18.06
CA VAL A 50 -5.32 -13.08 -17.56
C VAL A 50 -4.73 -13.97 -18.65
N LYS A 51 -3.41 -13.89 -18.85
CA LYS A 51 -2.66 -14.76 -19.75
C LYS A 51 -2.12 -15.95 -18.96
N LEU A 52 -2.31 -17.15 -19.51
CA LEU A 52 -1.75 -18.40 -18.99
C LEU A 52 -0.77 -18.95 -20.02
N THR A 53 0.48 -19.11 -19.63
CA THR A 53 1.54 -19.61 -20.52
C THR A 53 2.35 -20.69 -19.84
N HIS A 54 2.64 -21.78 -20.54
CA HIS A 54 3.57 -22.78 -20.05
C HIS A 54 5.01 -22.29 -20.20
N ILE A 55 5.81 -22.48 -19.15
CA ILE A 55 7.24 -22.20 -19.17
C ILE A 55 7.99 -23.51 -18.90
N ASN A 56 8.92 -23.83 -19.81
CA ASN A 56 9.91 -24.89 -19.61
C ASN A 56 10.98 -24.37 -18.65
N ASP A 57 10.88 -24.71 -17.37
CA ASP A 57 11.99 -24.60 -16.44
C ASP A 57 12.81 -25.90 -16.47
N THR A 58 14.11 -25.80 -16.20
CA THR A 58 15.09 -26.90 -16.31
C THR A 58 14.81 -28.12 -15.42
N VAL A 59 13.88 -28.00 -14.46
CA VAL A 59 13.59 -29.03 -13.45
C VAL A 59 12.10 -29.41 -13.38
N GLU A 60 11.16 -28.49 -13.61
CA GLU A 60 9.71 -28.73 -13.48
C GLU A 60 8.90 -27.91 -14.50
N LYS A 61 7.76 -28.46 -14.96
CA LYS A 61 6.81 -27.72 -15.80
C LYS A 61 6.04 -26.70 -14.95
N ARG A 62 6.00 -25.44 -15.40
CA ARG A 62 5.35 -24.34 -14.67
C ARG A 62 4.31 -23.63 -15.53
N LEU A 63 3.22 -23.19 -14.90
CA LEU A 63 2.28 -22.22 -15.47
C LEU A 63 2.71 -20.83 -15.03
N GLU A 64 2.86 -19.93 -15.98
CA GLU A 64 2.88 -18.50 -15.70
C GLU A 64 1.49 -17.91 -15.86
N ILE A 65 1.04 -17.24 -14.81
CA ILE A 65 -0.18 -16.44 -14.78
C ILE A 65 0.25 -14.98 -14.87
N SER A 66 -0.17 -14.29 -15.92
CA SER A 66 0.18 -12.89 -16.18
C SER A 66 -1.05 -12.00 -16.27
N ALA A 67 -1.02 -10.85 -15.60
CA ALA A 67 -2.07 -9.83 -15.71
C ALA A 67 -1.44 -8.43 -15.78
N THR A 68 -2.08 -7.52 -16.53
CA THR A 68 -1.59 -6.16 -16.73
C THR A 68 -2.71 -5.17 -17.07
N ASP A 69 -2.50 -3.91 -16.69
CA ASP A 69 -3.27 -2.75 -17.13
C ASP A 69 -2.46 -1.86 -18.10
N GLY A 70 -1.27 -2.30 -18.52
CA GLY A 70 -0.32 -1.54 -19.34
C GLY A 70 0.72 -0.72 -18.57
N ASP A 71 0.52 -0.47 -17.27
CA ASP A 71 1.45 0.25 -16.40
C ASP A 71 2.07 -0.65 -15.33
N ILE A 72 1.30 -1.61 -14.83
CA ILE A 72 1.68 -2.65 -13.88
C ILE A 72 1.51 -4.00 -14.54
N PHE A 73 2.49 -4.87 -14.34
CA PHE A 73 2.50 -6.24 -14.81
C PHE A 73 2.78 -7.15 -13.62
N ILE A 74 1.98 -8.19 -13.45
CA ILE A 74 2.21 -9.22 -12.44
C ILE A 74 2.33 -10.56 -13.13
N TYR A 75 3.38 -11.29 -12.77
CA TYR A 75 3.72 -12.62 -13.22
C TYR A 75 3.78 -13.55 -12.02
N GLN A 76 3.13 -14.71 -12.11
CA GLN A 76 3.16 -15.73 -11.06
C GLN A 76 3.43 -17.10 -11.64
N LYS A 77 4.46 -17.77 -11.14
CA LYS A 77 4.87 -19.10 -11.61
C LYS A 77 4.34 -20.18 -10.67
N LEU A 78 3.47 -21.05 -11.16
CA LEU A 78 2.88 -22.16 -10.38
C LEU A 78 3.36 -23.52 -10.92
N PRO A 79 3.71 -24.48 -10.06
CA PRO A 79 4.02 -25.84 -10.50
C PRO A 79 2.75 -26.51 -11.04
N ILE A 80 2.84 -27.18 -12.19
CA ILE A 80 1.68 -27.84 -12.81
C ILE A 80 2.01 -29.22 -13.36
N LYS A 81 1.00 -30.10 -13.35
CA LYS A 81 1.05 -31.40 -14.02
C LYS A 81 0.36 -31.28 -15.38
N ILE A 82 1.14 -31.39 -16.46
CA ILE A 82 0.63 -31.21 -17.83
C ILE A 82 0.92 -32.42 -18.69
N SER A 83 -0.08 -32.77 -19.52
CA SER A 83 0.05 -33.73 -20.59
C SER A 83 0.91 -33.24 -21.77
N LYS A 84 0.95 -31.93 -22.09
CA LYS A 84 1.65 -31.33 -23.25
C LYS A 84 2.26 -29.95 -22.94
N ASN A 85 3.23 -29.50 -23.74
CA ASN A 85 4.12 -28.37 -23.41
C ASN A 85 3.76 -27.02 -24.07
N ASP A 86 2.65 -26.94 -24.80
CA ASP A 86 2.30 -25.75 -25.59
C ASP A 86 1.00 -25.13 -25.09
N ILE A 87 1.09 -24.35 -24.01
CA ILE A 87 -0.05 -23.58 -23.48
C ILE A 87 0.26 -22.11 -23.62
N SER A 88 -0.60 -21.39 -24.33
CA SER A 88 -0.55 -19.94 -24.41
C SER A 88 -1.94 -19.41 -24.73
N ILE A 89 -2.71 -19.08 -23.69
CA ILE A 89 -4.11 -18.66 -23.81
C ILE A 89 -4.37 -17.42 -22.95
N THR A 90 -5.47 -16.72 -23.25
CA THR A 90 -5.98 -15.65 -22.38
C THR A 90 -7.41 -15.95 -21.97
N LEU A 91 -7.77 -15.62 -20.72
CA LEU A 91 -9.10 -15.87 -20.16
C LEU A 91 -9.63 -14.66 -19.42
N PRO A 92 -10.95 -14.36 -19.47
CA PRO A 92 -11.54 -13.27 -18.69
C PRO A 92 -11.29 -13.48 -17.20
N LEU A 93 -10.49 -12.61 -16.58
CA LEU A 93 -9.96 -12.83 -15.22
C LEU A 93 -11.08 -12.83 -14.18
N GLN A 94 -12.04 -11.90 -14.29
CA GLN A 94 -13.20 -11.84 -13.38
C GLN A 94 -14.02 -13.14 -13.42
N ALA A 95 -14.36 -13.62 -14.62
CA ALA A 95 -15.16 -14.84 -14.78
C ALA A 95 -14.40 -16.06 -14.29
N LEU A 96 -13.11 -16.18 -14.64
CA LEU A 96 -12.25 -17.26 -14.20
C LEU A 96 -12.14 -17.31 -12.67
N ASN A 97 -11.94 -16.16 -12.01
CA ASN A 97 -11.84 -16.11 -10.55
C ASN A 97 -13.15 -16.53 -9.86
N GLU A 98 -14.29 -16.06 -10.36
CA GLU A 98 -15.61 -16.46 -9.84
C GLU A 98 -15.89 -17.96 -10.03
N ILE A 99 -15.48 -18.51 -11.17
CA ILE A 99 -15.60 -19.96 -11.44
C ILE A 99 -14.75 -20.74 -10.44
N VAL A 100 -13.45 -20.45 -10.34
CA VAL A 100 -12.52 -21.20 -9.49
C VAL A 100 -12.94 -21.15 -8.02
N LYS A 101 -13.47 -20.02 -7.54
CA LYS A 101 -14.02 -19.90 -6.16
C LYS A 101 -15.23 -20.79 -5.89
N LYS A 102 -16.00 -21.15 -6.92
CA LYS A 102 -17.23 -21.95 -6.81
C LYS A 102 -17.02 -23.44 -7.09
N ILE A 103 -15.80 -23.85 -7.47
CA ILE A 103 -15.48 -25.26 -7.65
C ILE A 103 -15.41 -25.94 -6.27
N PRO A 104 -16.20 -26.99 -6.02
CA PRO A 104 -16.24 -27.67 -4.72
C PRO A 104 -15.07 -28.64 -4.50
N HIS A 105 -14.29 -28.94 -5.56
CA HIS A 105 -13.19 -29.89 -5.54
C HIS A 105 -11.84 -29.20 -5.27
N ASP A 106 -10.92 -29.92 -4.64
CA ASP A 106 -9.55 -29.44 -4.38
C ASP A 106 -8.72 -29.28 -5.66
N GLU A 107 -9.08 -30.01 -6.73
CA GLU A 107 -8.44 -29.89 -8.04
C GLU A 107 -9.48 -29.72 -9.15
N PHE A 108 -9.10 -29.01 -10.21
CA PHE A 108 -9.89 -28.84 -11.42
C PHE A 108 -9.00 -28.97 -12.66
N THR A 109 -9.62 -29.14 -13.83
CA THR A 109 -8.89 -29.21 -15.09
C THR A 109 -9.25 -28.08 -16.04
N ILE A 110 -8.25 -27.62 -16.78
CA ILE A 110 -8.40 -26.70 -17.91
C ILE A 110 -8.04 -27.48 -19.17
N TYR A 111 -8.99 -27.55 -20.10
CA TYR A 111 -8.84 -28.15 -21.41
C TYR A 111 -9.07 -27.10 -22.50
N CYS A 112 -8.25 -27.11 -23.53
CA CYS A 112 -8.47 -26.30 -24.72
C CYS A 112 -8.22 -27.14 -25.96
N ASN A 113 -9.07 -26.96 -26.97
CA ASN A 113 -8.92 -27.60 -28.27
C ASN A 113 -8.00 -26.78 -29.19
N GLN A 114 -7.59 -27.37 -30.31
CA GLN A 114 -6.60 -26.82 -31.25
C GLN A 114 -6.82 -25.35 -31.70
N ASP A 115 -8.08 -24.90 -31.76
CA ASP A 115 -8.41 -23.55 -32.21
C ASP A 115 -8.09 -22.46 -31.18
N ASN A 116 -7.78 -22.83 -29.93
CA ASN A 116 -7.54 -21.93 -28.80
C ASN A 116 -8.68 -20.94 -28.49
N LYS A 117 -9.82 -20.99 -29.17
CA LYS A 117 -10.95 -20.03 -29.05
C LYS A 117 -11.79 -20.23 -27.80
N MET A 118 -11.91 -21.46 -27.34
CA MET A 118 -12.76 -21.85 -26.22
C MET A 118 -11.99 -22.74 -25.27
N VAL A 119 -12.03 -22.39 -24.00
CA VAL A 119 -11.40 -23.15 -22.92
C VAL A 119 -12.51 -23.73 -22.05
N GLN A 120 -12.42 -25.03 -21.85
CA GLN A 120 -13.30 -25.81 -21.00
C GLN A 120 -12.66 -25.97 -19.62
N ILE A 121 -13.38 -25.61 -18.57
CA ILE A 121 -12.95 -25.74 -17.17
C ILE A 121 -13.85 -26.78 -16.51
N LYS A 122 -13.26 -27.86 -15.99
CA LYS A 122 -14.00 -28.94 -15.33
C LYS A 122 -13.65 -29.06 -13.85
N GLY A 123 -14.65 -28.93 -12.99
CA GLY A 123 -14.55 -29.22 -11.57
C GLY A 123 -15.16 -30.57 -11.27
N GLY A 124 -14.42 -31.66 -11.47
CA GLY A 124 -14.97 -33.02 -11.35
C GLY A 124 -15.69 -33.48 -12.62
N GLU A 125 -16.59 -34.47 -12.49
CA GLU A 125 -17.20 -35.15 -13.64
C GLU A 125 -18.38 -34.38 -14.27
N TYR A 126 -19.17 -33.68 -13.46
CA TYR A 126 -20.46 -33.10 -13.87
C TYR A 126 -20.48 -31.57 -13.92
N LEU A 127 -19.43 -30.89 -13.45
CA LEU A 127 -19.36 -29.43 -13.45
C LEU A 127 -18.42 -28.95 -14.57
N GLU A 128 -18.98 -28.24 -15.52
CA GLU A 128 -18.27 -27.74 -16.69
C GLU A 128 -18.60 -26.27 -16.96
N PHE A 129 -17.57 -25.48 -17.27
CA PHE A 129 -17.70 -24.12 -17.75
C PHE A 129 -16.95 -23.96 -19.06
N ASN A 130 -17.42 -23.08 -19.93
CA ASN A 130 -16.79 -22.77 -21.20
C ASN A 130 -16.52 -21.27 -21.27
N LEU A 131 -15.26 -20.88 -21.41
CA LEU A 131 -14.82 -19.49 -21.51
C LEU A 131 -14.21 -19.22 -22.90
N ALA A 132 -14.64 -18.14 -23.52
CA ALA A 132 -14.00 -17.64 -24.73
C ALA A 132 -12.65 -17.02 -24.41
N THR A 133 -11.67 -17.26 -25.27
CA THR A 133 -10.35 -16.63 -25.18
C THR A 133 -10.26 -15.41 -26.09
N LEU A 134 -9.21 -14.62 -25.89
CA LEU A 134 -8.80 -13.61 -26.87
C LEU A 134 -7.41 -13.97 -27.44
N PRO A 135 -7.10 -13.53 -28.68
CA PRO A 135 -5.81 -13.77 -29.31
C PRO A 135 -4.64 -13.29 -28.44
N ILE A 136 -3.63 -14.16 -28.30
CA ILE A 136 -2.51 -13.95 -27.38
C ILE A 136 -1.61 -12.77 -27.79
N ASN A 137 -1.51 -12.51 -29.10
CA ASN A 137 -0.74 -11.41 -29.68
C ASN A 137 -1.28 -10.02 -29.29
N LEU A 138 -2.54 -9.94 -28.83
CA LEU A 138 -3.11 -8.70 -28.29
C LEU A 138 -2.66 -8.44 -26.85
N PHE A 139 -2.16 -9.46 -26.14
CA PHE A 139 -1.77 -9.31 -24.75
C PHE A 139 -0.42 -8.59 -24.66
N PRO A 140 -0.31 -7.49 -23.90
CA PRO A 140 0.91 -6.72 -23.83
C PRO A 140 2.07 -7.54 -23.25
N VAL A 141 3.26 -7.36 -23.82
CA VAL A 141 4.50 -7.96 -23.33
C VAL A 141 5.36 -6.86 -22.72
N ILE A 142 5.80 -7.05 -21.47
CA ILE A 142 6.87 -6.25 -20.88
C ILE A 142 8.06 -7.17 -20.63
N GLU A 143 9.26 -6.68 -20.96
CA GLU A 143 10.49 -7.39 -20.66
C GLU A 143 10.85 -7.21 -19.18
N GLU A 144 11.29 -8.30 -18.55
CA GLU A 144 11.90 -8.28 -17.22
C GLU A 144 13.15 -7.36 -17.21
N LEU A 145 13.38 -6.69 -16.09
CA LEU A 145 14.56 -5.85 -15.89
C LEU A 145 15.79 -6.74 -15.67
N ASN A 146 16.47 -7.08 -16.76
CA ASN A 146 17.75 -7.81 -16.72
C ASN A 146 18.94 -6.89 -16.41
N ASP A 147 18.84 -5.62 -16.80
CA ASP A 147 19.88 -4.60 -16.65
C ASP A 147 19.34 -3.48 -15.76
N ALA A 148 19.50 -3.64 -14.45
CA ALA A 148 19.01 -2.71 -13.43
C ALA A 148 20.16 -1.85 -12.89
N ASP A 149 19.90 -0.56 -12.72
CA ASP A 149 20.89 0.40 -12.21
C ASP A 149 21.18 0.14 -10.71
N PHE A 150 20.14 -0.30 -9.98
CA PHE A 150 20.17 -0.62 -8.56
C PHE A 150 19.43 -1.92 -8.26
N ILE A 151 20.01 -2.76 -7.40
CA ILE A 151 19.40 -3.98 -6.87
C ILE A 151 19.42 -3.95 -5.35
N ILE A 152 18.26 -4.11 -4.71
CA ILE A 152 18.08 -3.97 -3.26
C ILE A 152 17.37 -5.20 -2.71
N HIS A 153 17.81 -5.65 -1.53
CA HIS A 153 17.17 -6.75 -0.81
C HIS A 153 16.54 -6.23 0.48
N VAL A 154 15.26 -6.52 0.67
CA VAL A 154 14.47 -6.13 1.85
C VAL A 154 13.44 -7.23 2.17
N ALA A 155 13.08 -7.41 3.44
CA ALA A 155 12.02 -8.34 3.79
C ALA A 155 10.66 -7.85 3.28
N ALA A 156 9.82 -8.75 2.77
CA ALA A 156 8.48 -8.42 2.28
C ALA A 156 7.63 -7.74 3.37
N MET A 157 7.67 -8.26 4.60
CA MET A 157 7.00 -7.64 5.75
C MET A 157 7.46 -6.19 6.01
N GLN A 158 8.77 -5.91 5.93
CA GLN A 158 9.29 -4.56 6.15
C GLN A 158 8.83 -3.61 5.06
N LEU A 159 8.87 -4.02 3.79
CA LEU A 159 8.36 -3.22 2.68
C LEU A 159 6.85 -2.96 2.80
N ALA A 160 6.08 -3.97 3.21
CA ALA A 160 4.65 -3.81 3.48
C ALA A 160 4.38 -2.81 4.63
N GLN A 161 5.17 -2.87 5.70
CA GLN A 161 5.09 -1.96 6.84
C GLN A 161 5.45 -0.51 6.44
N MET A 162 6.50 -0.31 5.64
CA MET A 162 6.86 1.01 5.11
C MET A 162 5.73 1.60 4.26
N ILE A 163 5.08 0.79 3.42
CA ILE A 163 3.92 1.20 2.63
C ILE A 163 2.74 1.53 3.55
N GLU A 164 2.47 0.72 4.58
CA GLU A 164 1.41 0.96 5.55
C GLU A 164 1.56 2.33 6.22
N TYR A 165 2.78 2.64 6.65
CA TYR A 165 3.12 3.89 7.31
C TYR A 165 3.09 5.10 6.39
N THR A 166 3.06 4.95 5.06
CA THR A 166 3.20 6.10 4.16
C THR A 166 2.02 6.31 3.24
N LYS A 167 1.31 5.24 2.82
CA LYS A 167 0.30 5.29 1.75
C LYS A 167 -0.87 6.26 2.01
N PHE A 168 -1.22 6.53 3.26
CA PHE A 168 -2.33 7.43 3.58
C PHE A 168 -1.99 8.90 3.29
N ALA A 169 -0.71 9.26 3.27
CA ALA A 169 -0.23 10.61 2.99
C ALA A 169 -0.04 10.88 1.49
N ILE A 170 -0.37 9.93 0.60
CA ILE A 170 -0.30 10.13 -0.85
C ILE A 170 -1.35 11.17 -1.29
N SER A 171 -0.95 12.12 -2.13
CA SER A 171 -1.87 13.09 -2.73
C SER A 171 -2.95 12.38 -3.58
N THR A 172 -4.13 12.98 -3.61
CA THR A 172 -5.21 12.55 -4.52
C THR A 172 -5.52 13.60 -5.59
N GLU A 173 -4.77 14.70 -5.60
CA GLU A 173 -4.92 15.79 -6.56
C GLU A 173 -4.20 15.44 -7.87
N GLU A 174 -4.96 15.31 -8.96
CA GLU A 174 -4.42 14.92 -10.27
C GLU A 174 -3.36 15.90 -10.80
N THR A 175 -3.49 17.19 -10.46
CA THR A 175 -2.55 18.24 -10.88
C THR A 175 -1.16 18.11 -10.24
N ARG A 176 -1.06 17.43 -9.09
CA ARG A 176 0.19 17.22 -8.35
C ARG A 176 0.67 15.78 -8.54
N TYR A 177 0.86 15.39 -9.79
CA TYR A 177 1.19 14.03 -10.18
C TYR A 177 2.47 13.50 -9.50
N ASN A 178 3.46 14.36 -9.23
CA ASN A 178 4.69 14.01 -8.52
C ASN A 178 4.47 13.68 -7.03
N LEU A 179 3.26 13.89 -6.49
CA LEU A 179 2.86 13.51 -5.14
C LEU A 179 1.80 12.39 -5.13
N ASN A 180 1.36 11.93 -6.29
CA ASN A 180 0.38 10.85 -6.45
C ASN A 180 1.03 9.45 -6.34
N GLY A 181 1.99 9.33 -5.42
CA GLY A 181 2.79 8.15 -5.20
C GLY A 181 3.60 8.20 -3.91
N ILE A 182 4.38 7.15 -3.69
CA ILE A 182 5.40 7.07 -2.63
C ILE A 182 6.75 7.26 -3.31
N TYR A 183 7.51 8.22 -2.81
CA TYR A 183 8.92 8.38 -3.14
C TYR A 183 9.74 7.34 -2.38
N LEU A 184 10.27 6.37 -3.13
CA LEU A 184 11.16 5.33 -2.64
C LEU A 184 12.59 5.70 -3.01
N HIS A 185 13.47 5.82 -2.02
CA HIS A 185 14.86 6.22 -2.25
C HIS A 185 15.82 5.56 -1.28
N SER A 186 17.10 5.55 -1.65
CA SER A 186 18.21 5.19 -0.79
C SER A 186 19.38 6.10 -1.09
N LYS A 187 19.90 6.79 -0.08
CA LYS A 187 21.05 7.71 -0.18
C LYS A 187 22.37 7.09 0.28
N ASP A 188 22.30 6.13 1.20
CA ASP A 188 23.45 5.66 1.98
C ASP A 188 23.75 4.17 1.82
N TYR A 189 23.01 3.47 0.94
CA TYR A 189 23.08 2.02 0.70
C TYR A 189 22.83 1.14 1.90
N LYS A 190 22.45 1.73 3.03
CA LYS A 190 22.19 1.04 4.29
C LYS A 190 20.73 1.07 4.64
N SER A 191 20.00 2.05 4.09
CA SER A 191 18.60 2.23 4.37
C SER A 191 17.76 2.44 3.13
N LEU A 192 16.55 1.91 3.17
CA LEU A 192 15.49 2.20 2.22
C LEU A 192 14.51 3.15 2.90
N ILE A 193 14.11 4.20 2.20
CA ILE A 193 13.21 5.22 2.72
C ILE A 193 12.03 5.37 1.78
N ALA A 194 10.82 5.29 2.34
CA ALA A 194 9.56 5.56 1.66
C ALA A 194 8.98 6.87 2.21
N VAL A 195 8.55 7.77 1.33
CA VAL A 195 7.98 9.07 1.71
C VAL A 195 6.73 9.37 0.89
N ALA A 196 5.68 9.86 1.54
CA ALA A 196 4.50 10.40 0.87
C ALA A 196 4.03 11.69 1.55
N THR A 197 3.48 12.61 0.75
CA THR A 197 2.89 13.86 1.25
C THR A 197 1.80 14.36 0.31
N ASP A 198 0.79 14.99 0.88
CA ASP A 198 -0.26 15.74 0.18
C ASP A 198 -0.07 17.26 0.33
N GLY A 199 1.04 17.69 0.94
CA GLY A 199 1.34 19.10 1.28
C GLY A 199 0.78 19.57 2.63
N HIS A 200 -0.17 18.87 3.23
CA HIS A 200 -0.70 19.17 4.57
C HIS A 200 -0.20 18.21 5.64
N ARG A 201 0.21 17.02 5.22
CA ARG A 201 0.86 16.03 6.07
C ARG A 201 1.96 15.32 5.30
N LEU A 202 2.90 14.77 6.03
CA LEU A 202 3.98 13.98 5.49
C LEU A 202 4.14 12.72 6.33
N ALA A 203 4.38 11.61 5.65
CA ALA A 203 4.76 10.36 6.29
C ALA A 203 6.05 9.85 5.64
N SER A 204 7.00 9.45 6.48
CA SER A 204 8.27 8.86 6.09
C SER A 204 8.50 7.59 6.88
N ALA A 205 8.84 6.50 6.21
CA ALA A 205 9.25 5.25 6.83
C ALA A 205 10.64 4.87 6.36
N LYS A 206 11.49 4.40 7.26
CA LYS A 206 12.86 4.00 7.00
C LYS A 206 13.15 2.65 7.62
N CYS A 207 13.68 1.72 6.82
CA CYS A 207 14.20 0.44 7.30
C CYS A 207 15.64 0.24 6.81
N ASN A 208 16.36 -0.68 7.46
CA ASN A 208 17.69 -1.08 7.04
C ASN A 208 17.60 -2.14 5.93
N ILE A 209 18.54 -2.10 4.99
CA ILE A 209 18.65 -3.07 3.87
C ILE A 209 19.89 -3.95 4.01
N ASP A 210 19.86 -5.12 3.37
CA ASP A 210 20.99 -6.06 3.37
C ASP A 210 22.08 -5.60 2.38
N THR A 211 23.03 -4.82 2.89
CA THR A 211 24.12 -4.21 2.11
C THR A 211 25.02 -5.22 1.39
N PHE A 212 25.08 -6.47 1.86
CA PHE A 212 25.94 -7.49 1.24
C PHE A 212 25.37 -8.05 -0.06
N LYS A 213 24.05 -7.90 -0.27
CA LYS A 213 23.35 -8.40 -1.46
C LYS A 213 22.96 -7.28 -2.43
N THR A 214 23.18 -6.03 -2.06
CA THR A 214 22.82 -4.88 -2.91
C THR A 214 23.91 -4.57 -3.93
N ASN A 215 23.52 -4.43 -5.20
CA ASN A 215 24.42 -4.01 -6.27
C ASN A 215 23.99 -2.62 -6.75
N ILE A 216 24.90 -1.67 -6.66
CA ILE A 216 24.64 -0.27 -6.98
C ILE A 216 25.83 0.26 -7.77
N SER A 217 25.56 0.60 -9.02
CA SER A 217 26.57 1.00 -10.01
C SER A 217 27.13 2.40 -9.78
N ASN A 218 26.35 3.29 -9.15
CA ASN A 218 26.66 4.71 -8.98
C ASN A 218 26.64 5.13 -7.51
N ASN A 219 27.60 5.97 -7.09
CA ASN A 219 27.78 6.44 -5.71
C ASN A 219 26.72 7.45 -5.20
N ASP A 220 25.70 7.80 -5.98
CA ASP A 220 24.73 8.86 -5.65
C ASP A 220 23.37 8.39 -5.12
N GLY A 221 23.18 7.09 -4.85
CA GLY A 221 21.88 6.56 -4.44
C GLY A 221 20.85 6.57 -5.58
N PHE A 222 19.60 6.28 -5.25
CA PHE A 222 18.48 6.38 -6.20
C PHE A 222 17.27 7.02 -5.52
N GLY A 223 16.38 7.58 -6.33
CA GLY A 223 15.07 8.06 -5.88
C GLY A 223 14.06 7.93 -7.00
N VAL A 224 12.94 7.25 -6.73
CA VAL A 224 11.88 6.99 -7.70
C VAL A 224 10.50 7.14 -7.08
N ILE A 225 9.51 7.51 -7.87
CA ILE A 225 8.13 7.69 -7.39
C ILE A 225 7.27 6.52 -7.88
N LEU A 226 6.80 5.71 -6.94
CA LEU A 226 5.89 4.59 -7.19
C LEU A 226 4.46 5.11 -7.33
N PRO A 227 3.73 4.76 -8.40
CA PRO A 227 2.31 5.08 -8.52
C PRO A 227 1.46 4.50 -7.39
N ARG A 228 0.41 5.22 -6.98
CA ARG A 228 -0.54 4.78 -5.94
C ARG A 228 -1.12 3.38 -6.19
N LYS A 229 -1.40 3.04 -7.44
CA LYS A 229 -1.92 1.72 -7.82
C LYS A 229 -0.90 0.62 -7.50
N THR A 230 0.34 0.79 -7.96
CA THR A 230 1.47 -0.09 -7.65
C THR A 230 1.62 -0.33 -6.16
N ILE A 231 1.60 0.74 -5.37
CA ILE A 231 1.71 0.69 -3.91
C ILE A 231 0.60 -0.15 -3.28
N THR A 232 -0.63 0.01 -3.76
CA THR A 232 -1.79 -0.73 -3.27
C THR A 232 -1.63 -2.23 -3.53
N GLU A 233 -1.07 -2.61 -4.68
CA GLU A 233 -0.85 -4.01 -5.04
C GLU A 233 0.30 -4.64 -4.27
N LEU A 234 1.45 -3.96 -4.17
CA LEU A 234 2.59 -4.40 -3.37
C LEU A 234 2.18 -4.64 -1.91
N TYR A 235 1.40 -3.73 -1.33
CA TYR A 235 0.93 -3.87 0.05
C TYR A 235 0.05 -5.11 0.26
N LYS A 236 -0.90 -5.38 -0.64
CA LYS A 236 -1.77 -6.57 -0.53
C LYS A 236 -0.97 -7.86 -0.63
N ILE A 237 -0.01 -7.92 -1.55
CA ILE A 237 0.80 -9.12 -1.81
C ILE A 237 1.79 -9.36 -0.67
N PHE A 238 2.55 -8.34 -0.26
CA PHE A 238 3.61 -8.50 0.74
C PHE A 238 3.11 -8.59 2.18
N LYS A 239 1.86 -8.17 2.46
CA LYS A 239 1.22 -8.39 3.76
C LYS A 239 0.68 -9.82 3.91
N GLU A 240 0.52 -10.56 2.82
CA GLU A 240 -0.08 -11.88 2.84
C GLU A 240 0.80 -12.89 3.64
N PRO A 241 0.23 -13.67 4.58
CA PRO A 241 0.99 -14.52 5.50
C PRO A 241 1.95 -15.52 4.87
N SER A 242 1.62 -16.09 3.72
CA SER A 242 2.53 -17.01 3.06
C SER A 242 3.70 -16.30 2.36
N ILE A 243 3.55 -15.02 1.96
CA ILE A 243 4.58 -14.24 1.27
C ILE A 243 5.45 -13.42 2.22
N ASN A 244 4.88 -12.88 3.30
CA ASN A 244 5.51 -11.84 4.11
C ASN A 244 6.84 -12.23 4.80
N GLN A 245 7.11 -13.52 4.93
CA GLN A 245 8.33 -14.08 5.50
C GLN A 245 9.53 -14.09 4.54
N TYR A 246 9.30 -13.87 3.24
CA TYR A 246 10.34 -13.94 2.23
C TYR A 246 11.00 -12.57 1.98
N ASN A 247 12.17 -12.61 1.36
CA ASN A 247 12.85 -11.40 0.88
C ASN A 247 12.36 -11.02 -0.51
N VAL A 248 12.27 -9.71 -0.72
CA VAL A 248 11.97 -9.07 -2.01
C VAL A 248 13.28 -8.55 -2.59
N ILE A 249 13.51 -8.86 -3.86
CA ILE A 249 14.57 -8.27 -4.67
C ILE A 249 13.94 -7.13 -5.46
N ILE A 250 14.37 -5.90 -5.18
CA ILE A 250 13.90 -4.71 -5.88
C ILE A 250 14.95 -4.32 -6.91
N LYS A 251 14.57 -4.27 -8.18
CA LYS A 251 15.41 -3.84 -9.29
C LYS A 251 14.89 -2.50 -9.81
N VAL A 252 15.73 -1.48 -9.84
CA VAL A 252 15.35 -0.12 -10.23
C VAL A 252 16.05 0.25 -11.53
N LYS A 253 15.29 0.84 -12.46
CA LYS A 253 15.78 1.52 -13.67
C LYS A 253 15.08 2.87 -13.78
N SER A 254 15.60 3.77 -14.62
CA SER A 254 15.09 5.15 -14.77
C SER A 254 13.56 5.30 -14.95
N ASN A 255 12.90 4.37 -15.65
CA ASN A 255 11.46 4.45 -15.96
C ASN A 255 10.61 3.29 -15.42
N LYS A 256 11.24 2.30 -14.80
CA LYS A 256 10.58 1.07 -14.35
C LYS A 256 11.21 0.56 -13.06
N ILE A 257 10.41 -0.15 -12.30
CA ILE A 257 10.86 -0.89 -11.12
C ILE A 257 10.28 -2.29 -11.16
N GLN A 258 11.06 -3.26 -10.72
CA GLN A 258 10.66 -4.66 -10.62
C GLN A 258 10.85 -5.15 -9.18
N PHE A 259 9.88 -5.92 -8.70
CA PHE A 259 9.90 -6.59 -7.41
C PHE A 259 9.78 -8.09 -7.62
N ASP A 260 10.82 -8.83 -7.25
CA ASP A 260 10.83 -10.30 -7.31
C ASP A 260 10.72 -10.86 -5.89
N CYS A 261 9.69 -11.68 -5.63
CA CYS A 261 9.49 -12.33 -4.35
C CYS A 261 8.97 -13.75 -4.58
N GLN A 262 9.81 -14.75 -4.28
CA GLN A 262 9.55 -16.16 -4.58
C GLN A 262 9.20 -16.41 -6.06
N ASN A 263 7.93 -16.76 -6.32
CA ASN A 263 7.39 -17.08 -7.63
C ASN A 263 6.57 -15.92 -8.22
N ILE A 264 6.60 -14.75 -7.59
CA ILE A 264 5.87 -13.54 -8.01
C ILE A 264 6.89 -12.50 -8.49
N THR A 265 6.64 -11.96 -9.68
CA THR A 265 7.36 -10.82 -10.24
C THR A 265 6.36 -9.72 -10.56
N ILE A 266 6.62 -8.51 -10.07
CA ILE A 266 5.78 -7.33 -10.30
C ILE A 266 6.64 -6.27 -10.96
N ILE A 267 6.21 -5.76 -12.11
CA ILE A 267 6.90 -4.70 -12.85
C ILE A 267 5.96 -3.51 -12.94
N SER A 268 6.44 -2.32 -12.60
CA SER A 268 5.66 -1.08 -12.65
C SER A 268 6.43 -0.01 -13.39
N LYS A 269 5.74 0.80 -14.19
CA LYS A 269 6.24 2.11 -14.60
C LYS A 269 6.37 3.02 -13.38
N LEU A 270 7.27 3.98 -13.47
CA LEU A 270 7.50 5.01 -12.46
C LEU A 270 6.83 6.33 -12.89
N ILE A 271 6.48 7.17 -11.90
CA ILE A 271 6.05 8.53 -12.19
C ILE A 271 7.29 9.36 -12.52
N ASP A 272 7.32 9.96 -13.71
CA ASP A 272 8.37 10.89 -14.12
C ASP A 272 8.14 12.26 -13.48
N GLY A 273 8.83 12.53 -12.38
CA GLY A 273 8.73 13.79 -11.67
C GLY A 273 9.70 13.92 -10.51
N ASN A 274 9.97 15.16 -10.12
CA ASN A 274 10.83 15.44 -8.97
C ASN A 274 9.98 15.47 -7.68
N PHE A 275 10.33 14.61 -6.73
CA PHE A 275 9.76 14.67 -5.40
C PHE A 275 10.37 15.85 -4.62
N PRO A 276 9.61 16.60 -3.81
CA PRO A 276 10.14 17.73 -3.04
C PRO A 276 11.24 17.31 -2.06
N LYS A 277 12.15 18.24 -1.72
CA LYS A 277 13.15 18.07 -0.64
C LYS A 277 12.46 18.07 0.72
N TYR A 278 11.89 16.92 1.06
CA TYR A 278 10.99 16.75 2.19
C TYR A 278 11.68 16.90 3.55
N GLU A 279 13.00 16.68 3.62
CA GLU A 279 13.76 16.74 4.86
C GLU A 279 13.73 18.13 5.50
N LEU A 280 13.55 19.18 4.68
CA LEU A 280 13.42 20.56 5.14
C LEU A 280 12.13 20.82 5.91
N PHE A 281 11.13 19.94 5.78
CA PHE A 281 9.85 20.07 6.47
C PHE A 281 9.80 19.34 7.80
N ILE A 282 10.78 18.47 8.09
CA ILE A 282 10.88 17.80 9.39
C ILE A 282 11.25 18.85 10.43
N PRO A 283 10.36 19.19 11.38
CA PRO A 283 10.64 20.23 12.35
C PRO A 283 11.76 19.79 13.28
N ALA A 284 12.62 20.74 13.64
CA ALA A 284 13.66 20.58 14.64
C ALA A 284 13.38 21.49 15.83
N ASN A 285 13.89 21.11 17.01
CA ASN A 285 13.79 21.88 18.26
C ASN A 285 12.35 22.11 18.75
N ASN A 286 11.50 21.08 18.68
CA ASN A 286 10.22 21.08 19.36
C ASN A 286 10.43 21.05 20.87
N THR A 287 9.88 22.02 21.61
CA THR A 287 10.08 22.17 23.06
C THR A 287 8.95 21.58 23.89
N LYS A 288 7.81 21.27 23.25
CA LYS A 288 6.62 20.72 23.90
C LYS A 288 6.36 19.30 23.40
N LYS A 289 5.82 18.44 24.26
CA LYS A 289 5.59 17.03 23.95
C LYS A 289 4.43 16.47 24.76
N ILE A 290 3.53 15.74 24.10
CA ILE A 290 2.57 14.84 24.77
C ILE A 290 2.97 13.39 24.54
N ILE A 291 2.79 12.55 25.55
CA ILE A 291 2.93 11.10 25.46
C ILE A 291 1.62 10.49 25.90
N LEU A 292 0.96 9.76 25.02
CA LEU A 292 -0.31 9.10 25.30
C LEU A 292 -0.53 7.88 24.42
N ASN A 293 -1.48 7.04 24.81
CA ASN A 293 -1.87 5.89 24.00
C ASN A 293 -2.55 6.37 22.71
N SER A 294 -2.10 5.85 21.57
CA SER A 294 -2.62 6.22 20.25
C SER A 294 -4.09 5.86 20.05
N ASN A 295 -4.57 4.76 20.61
CA ASN A 295 -5.98 4.35 20.54
C ASN A 295 -6.86 5.27 21.38
N ASP A 296 -6.47 5.59 22.61
CA ASP A 296 -7.21 6.52 23.47
C ASP A 296 -7.38 7.90 22.79
N LEU A 297 -6.32 8.41 22.16
CA LEU A 297 -6.38 9.66 21.41
C LEU A 297 -7.27 9.53 20.16
N SER A 298 -7.13 8.42 19.42
CA SER A 298 -7.91 8.18 18.19
C SER A 298 -9.40 8.14 18.47
N GLU A 299 -9.83 7.36 19.47
CA GLU A 299 -11.23 7.25 19.85
C GLU A 299 -11.80 8.59 20.33
N SER A 300 -11.00 9.38 21.07
CA SER A 300 -11.42 10.70 21.53
C SER A 300 -11.60 11.68 20.38
N ILE A 301 -10.66 11.70 19.41
CA ILE A 301 -10.77 12.52 18.20
C ILE A 301 -11.97 12.08 17.35
N GLU A 302 -12.22 10.78 17.21
CA GLU A 302 -13.36 10.26 16.47
C GLU A 302 -14.69 10.70 17.09
N ARG A 303 -14.85 10.54 18.41
CA ARG A 303 -16.04 11.01 19.15
C ARG A 303 -16.25 12.51 18.98
N VAL A 304 -15.22 13.32 19.26
CA VAL A 304 -15.33 14.79 19.23
C VAL A 304 -15.57 15.31 17.81
N SER A 305 -14.90 14.75 16.80
CA SER A 305 -15.04 15.20 15.41
C SER A 305 -16.35 14.77 14.74
N THR A 306 -17.15 13.91 15.38
CA THR A 306 -18.47 13.46 14.85
C THR A 306 -19.44 14.63 14.67
N ILE A 307 -19.29 15.70 15.45
CA ILE A 307 -20.14 16.89 15.36
C ILE A 307 -19.83 17.77 14.13
N VAL A 308 -18.68 17.57 13.49
CA VAL A 308 -18.24 18.36 12.34
C VAL A 308 -18.65 17.68 11.04
N ILE A 309 -19.63 18.28 10.37
CA ILE A 309 -20.19 17.77 9.10
C ILE A 309 -19.40 18.30 7.88
N GLU A 310 -18.61 19.36 8.06
CA GLU A 310 -17.83 19.99 7.00
C GLU A 310 -16.68 19.10 6.48
N LYS A 311 -16.17 19.44 5.30
CA LYS A 311 -15.03 18.73 4.68
C LYS A 311 -13.77 18.82 5.55
N SER A 312 -13.53 19.98 6.18
CA SER A 312 -12.44 20.20 7.12
C SER A 312 -12.92 19.88 8.54
N LYS A 313 -12.74 18.63 8.97
CA LYS A 313 -13.08 18.20 10.34
C LYS A 313 -12.07 18.75 11.35
N ILE A 314 -12.19 20.02 11.72
CA ILE A 314 -11.22 20.66 12.64
C ILE A 314 -11.44 20.16 14.07
N VAL A 315 -10.35 19.76 14.72
CA VAL A 315 -10.28 19.46 16.16
C VAL A 315 -9.21 20.34 16.80
N ILE A 316 -9.51 20.85 18.00
CA ILE A 316 -8.65 21.72 18.80
C ILE A 316 -8.15 20.90 19.99
N LEU A 317 -6.85 20.95 20.22
CA LEU A 317 -6.16 20.34 21.36
C LEU A 317 -5.67 21.46 22.27
N ASP A 318 -6.19 21.55 23.49
CA ASP A 318 -5.63 22.37 24.56
C ASP A 318 -4.78 21.47 25.47
N LEU A 319 -3.49 21.74 25.51
CA LEU A 319 -2.47 20.95 26.20
C LEU A 319 -2.05 21.66 27.50
N ASP A 320 -2.27 20.98 28.63
CA ASP A 320 -1.90 21.41 29.97
C ASP A 320 -1.27 20.22 30.74
N HIS A 321 -0.45 20.51 31.75
CA HIS A 321 0.14 19.50 32.65
C HIS A 321 -0.89 18.65 33.42
N HIS A 322 -2.10 19.15 33.61
CA HIS A 322 -3.19 18.51 34.36
C HIS A 322 -4.26 17.87 33.47
N ALA A 323 -4.46 18.43 32.28
CA ALA A 323 -5.57 18.11 31.39
C ALA A 323 -5.15 18.23 29.90
N ILE A 324 -5.56 17.29 29.06
CA ILE A 324 -5.66 17.51 27.61
C ILE A 324 -7.15 17.66 27.29
N THR A 325 -7.53 18.82 26.74
CA THR A 325 -8.89 19.01 26.21
C THR A 325 -8.88 18.83 24.71
N ILE A 326 -9.78 17.97 24.21
CA ILE A 326 -10.04 17.82 22.78
C ILE A 326 -11.41 18.42 22.52
N SER A 327 -11.51 19.39 21.62
CA SER A 327 -12.78 20.02 21.28
C SER A 327 -13.00 20.18 19.78
N ALA A 328 -14.25 20.24 19.36
CA ALA A 328 -14.63 20.53 17.99
C ALA A 328 -15.89 21.39 17.96
N HIS A 329 -15.98 22.21 16.91
CA HIS A 329 -17.09 23.11 16.65
C HIS A 329 -17.74 22.71 15.33
N GLY A 330 -19.02 22.34 15.38
CA GLY A 330 -19.84 22.07 14.21
C GLY A 330 -20.75 23.25 13.87
N ASN A 331 -21.61 23.04 12.88
CA ASN A 331 -22.59 24.05 12.45
C ASN A 331 -23.67 24.23 13.53
N ALA A 332 -24.44 25.32 13.44
CA ALA A 332 -25.60 25.57 14.31
C ALA A 332 -25.28 25.51 15.83
N GLN A 333 -24.11 26.03 16.23
CA GLN A 333 -23.63 26.07 17.63
C GLN A 333 -23.35 24.70 18.27
N CYS A 334 -23.30 23.62 17.50
CA CYS A 334 -22.94 22.32 18.05
C CYS A 334 -21.47 22.30 18.49
N LYS A 335 -21.23 21.88 19.74
CA LYS A 335 -19.88 21.78 20.31
C LYS A 335 -19.71 20.40 20.94
N ALA A 336 -18.54 19.81 20.75
CA ALA A 336 -18.12 18.61 21.45
C ALA A 336 -16.83 18.91 22.21
N LYS A 337 -16.71 18.36 23.42
CA LYS A 337 -15.52 18.47 24.25
C LYS A 337 -15.31 17.17 24.99
N GLU A 338 -14.09 16.68 24.98
CA GLU A 338 -13.64 15.56 25.79
C GLU A 338 -12.40 15.99 26.59
N LEU A 339 -12.35 15.57 27.86
CA LEU A 339 -11.28 15.90 28.79
C LEU A 339 -10.52 14.63 29.14
N LEU A 340 -9.24 14.60 28.79
CA LEU A 340 -8.32 13.57 29.24
C LEU A 340 -7.62 14.09 30.49
N LEU A 341 -7.84 13.45 31.64
CA LEU A 341 -7.22 13.83 32.92
C LEU A 341 -5.96 13.00 33.21
N ARG A 342 -4.92 13.66 33.72
CA ARG A 342 -3.73 12.99 34.21
C ARG A 342 -4.16 12.23 35.44
N GLN A 343 -4.17 10.90 35.39
CA GLN A 343 -4.50 10.12 36.58
C GLN A 343 -3.44 10.42 37.64
N GLN A 344 -3.86 11.07 38.73
CA GLN A 344 -2.97 11.31 39.86
C GLN A 344 -2.65 9.97 40.52
N GLN A 345 -1.38 9.76 40.86
CA GLN A 345 -1.03 8.71 41.80
C GLN A 345 -1.78 9.02 43.10
N ASN A 346 -2.75 8.18 43.48
CA ASN A 346 -3.24 8.20 44.85
C ASN A 346 -2.04 7.92 45.76
N ASN A 347 -1.64 8.94 46.52
CA ASN A 347 -0.64 8.80 47.57
C ASN A 347 -1.07 7.62 48.47
N LYS A 348 -0.24 6.58 48.50
CA LYS A 348 -0.34 5.44 49.42
C LYS A 348 -0.37 5.96 50.86
N ASN A 349 -1.55 6.21 51.43
CA ASN A 349 -1.72 6.36 52.88
C ASN A 349 -2.98 5.68 53.44
N ASP A 350 -3.74 4.91 52.64
CA ASP A 350 -4.81 4.06 53.16
C ASP A 350 -4.46 2.58 52.96
N GLN A 351 -4.28 1.87 54.08
CA GLN A 351 -3.70 0.53 54.16
C GLN A 351 -4.56 -0.62 53.62
N HIS A 352 -5.70 -0.39 52.99
CA HIS A 352 -6.52 -1.49 52.47
C HIS A 352 -7.25 -1.11 51.19
N GLN A 353 -6.63 -1.39 50.03
CA GLN A 353 -7.31 -1.99 48.88
C GLN A 353 -6.34 -2.23 47.71
N SER A 354 -6.25 -3.51 47.33
CA SER A 354 -6.08 -4.04 45.97
C SER A 354 -5.21 -3.25 44.99
N SER A 355 -4.00 -3.79 44.80
CA SER A 355 -3.09 -3.58 43.69
C SER A 355 -3.79 -3.58 42.31
N LYS A 356 -4.21 -2.41 41.84
CA LYS A 356 -4.20 -2.07 40.41
C LYS A 356 -3.06 -1.09 40.20
N GLN A 357 -2.01 -1.52 39.50
CA GLN A 357 -1.05 -0.59 38.93
C GLN A 357 -1.82 0.24 37.88
N GLU A 358 -2.24 1.43 38.28
CA GLU A 358 -2.95 2.36 37.39
C GLU A 358 -1.92 3.08 36.52
N VAL A 359 -2.02 2.87 35.21
CA VAL A 359 -1.08 3.37 34.21
C VAL A 359 -1.46 4.81 33.84
N GLU A 360 -0.52 5.75 33.96
CA GLU A 360 -0.69 7.13 33.50
C GLU A 360 -1.19 7.15 32.04
N LYS A 361 -2.37 7.74 31.82
CA LYS A 361 -3.03 7.80 30.50
C LYS A 361 -2.37 8.78 29.54
N TYR A 362 -1.80 9.88 30.05
CA TYR A 362 -0.92 10.76 29.29
C TYR A 362 0.04 11.57 30.17
N GLU A 363 1.05 12.15 29.52
CA GLU A 363 2.06 13.05 30.07
C GLU A 363 2.23 14.26 29.12
N TYR A 364 2.24 15.48 29.66
CA TYR A 364 2.59 16.70 28.92
C TYR A 364 3.87 17.34 29.48
N ILE A 365 4.83 17.59 28.59
CA ILE A 365 6.13 18.19 28.85
C ILE A 365 6.19 19.49 28.05
N GLY A 366 6.38 20.62 28.72
CA GLY A 366 6.46 21.96 28.13
C GLY A 366 6.39 23.02 29.23
N ASP A 367 6.91 24.23 29.00
CA ASP A 367 6.91 25.29 30.03
C ASP A 367 5.57 26.02 30.13
N ASP A 368 4.81 26.02 29.04
CA ASP A 368 3.58 26.76 28.81
C ASP A 368 2.47 25.88 28.21
N GLN A 369 1.21 26.27 28.42
CA GLN A 369 0.06 25.65 27.78
C GLN A 369 0.10 25.88 26.26
N LEU A 370 -0.46 24.94 25.49
CA LEU A 370 -0.56 25.06 24.03
C LEU A 370 -1.97 24.75 23.55
N THR A 371 -2.57 25.70 22.82
CA THR A 371 -3.78 25.45 22.02
C THR A 371 -3.41 25.34 20.56
N ILE A 372 -3.73 24.20 19.93
CA ILE A 372 -3.40 23.92 18.53
C ILE A 372 -4.55 23.17 17.85
N ALA A 373 -4.80 23.45 16.57
CA ALA A 373 -5.88 22.83 15.82
C ALA A 373 -5.36 22.02 14.62
N PHE A 374 -6.04 20.91 14.31
CA PHE A 374 -5.70 20.03 13.20
C PHE A 374 -6.94 19.58 12.44
N ASN A 375 -6.74 19.11 11.22
CA ASN A 375 -7.74 18.27 10.57
C ASN A 375 -7.75 16.89 11.23
N ALA A 376 -8.88 16.51 11.82
CA ALA A 376 -9.09 15.24 12.51
C ALA A 376 -8.76 14.03 11.62
N LYS A 377 -9.09 14.10 10.32
CA LYS A 377 -8.77 13.02 9.37
C LYS A 377 -7.25 12.77 9.31
N TYR A 378 -6.45 13.84 9.35
CA TYR A 378 -5.00 13.70 9.28
C TYR A 378 -4.40 13.07 10.53
N LEU A 379 -4.92 13.45 11.71
CA LEU A 379 -4.55 12.81 12.96
C LEU A 379 -4.97 11.33 12.97
N LEU A 380 -6.23 11.03 12.65
CA LEU A 380 -6.76 9.67 12.65
C LEU A 380 -6.01 8.74 11.68
N ASP A 381 -5.67 9.22 10.48
CA ASP A 381 -4.89 8.42 9.53
C ASP A 381 -3.49 8.05 10.10
N VAL A 382 -2.81 8.98 10.80
CA VAL A 382 -1.54 8.68 11.48
C VAL A 382 -1.74 7.73 12.66
N LEU A 383 -2.75 7.99 13.50
CA LEU A 383 -3.03 7.15 14.67
C LEU A 383 -3.41 5.71 14.30
N SER A 384 -4.05 5.53 13.14
CA SER A 384 -4.45 4.21 12.63
C SER A 384 -3.27 3.25 12.39
N VAL A 385 -2.06 3.78 12.18
CA VAL A 385 -0.85 2.98 11.96
C VAL A 385 0.04 2.84 13.20
N CYS A 386 -0.32 3.48 14.31
CA CYS A 386 0.43 3.45 15.58
C CYS A 386 0.13 2.21 16.45
N ASN A 387 -0.67 1.24 15.98
CA ASN A 387 -0.84 -0.08 16.60
C ASN A 387 -1.08 -0.09 18.13
N ASN A 388 -1.85 0.88 18.66
CA ASN A 388 -2.19 0.98 20.09
C ASN A 388 -0.95 1.13 21.02
N ILE A 389 0.13 1.73 20.53
CA ILE A 389 1.31 2.04 21.35
C ILE A 389 1.19 3.44 21.99
N LYS A 390 1.98 3.69 23.03
CA LYS A 390 2.22 5.04 23.54
C LYS A 390 3.12 5.79 22.57
N ILE A 391 2.65 6.91 22.03
CA ILE A 391 3.39 7.69 21.04
C ILE A 391 3.74 9.08 21.58
N PRO A 392 4.95 9.59 21.30
CA PRO A 392 5.27 10.98 21.50
C PRO A 392 4.71 11.84 20.35
N ILE A 393 4.00 12.91 20.68
CA ILE A 393 3.64 13.97 19.73
C ILE A 393 4.32 15.26 20.18
N GLU A 394 5.17 15.80 19.33
CA GLU A 394 6.05 16.91 19.63
C GLU A 394 5.59 18.18 18.91
N PHE A 395 5.64 19.30 19.61
CA PHE A 395 5.15 20.61 19.16
C PHE A 395 6.15 21.71 19.50
N LYS A 396 6.06 22.83 18.78
CA LYS A 396 6.79 24.06 19.06
C LYS A 396 5.85 25.18 19.50
N ASP A 397 4.92 25.52 18.64
CA ASP A 397 3.89 26.55 18.81
C ASP A 397 2.61 26.14 18.05
N SER A 398 1.60 27.01 18.03
CA SER A 398 0.26 26.72 17.45
C SER A 398 0.22 26.72 15.92
N ILE A 399 1.28 27.17 15.25
CA ILE A 399 1.35 27.29 13.79
C ILE A 399 2.41 26.37 13.16
N SER A 400 3.32 25.85 13.97
CA SER A 400 4.38 24.94 13.54
C SER A 400 3.87 23.50 13.39
N PRO A 401 4.46 22.71 12.49
CA PRO A 401 4.07 21.32 12.29
C PRO A 401 4.26 20.47 13.54
N ALA A 402 3.31 19.58 13.82
CA ALA A 402 3.48 18.54 14.84
C ALA A 402 4.32 17.38 14.28
N LEU A 403 5.14 16.77 15.14
CA LEU A 403 6.00 15.65 14.81
C LEU A 403 5.64 14.42 15.64
N ILE A 404 5.46 13.28 14.97
CA ILE A 404 5.27 11.98 15.61
C ILE A 404 6.34 11.05 15.09
N GLN A 405 7.10 10.43 16.00
CA GLN A 405 8.16 9.48 15.65
C GLN A 405 8.08 8.25 16.54
N PHE A 406 8.23 7.08 15.92
CA PHE A 406 8.36 5.82 16.64
C PHE A 406 9.12 4.80 15.77
N GLU A 407 9.54 3.72 16.40
CA GLU A 407 10.17 2.59 15.73
C GLU A 407 9.48 1.29 16.12
N GLU A 408 9.12 0.48 15.12
CA GLU A 408 8.52 -0.84 15.32
C GLU A 408 9.18 -1.84 14.36
N LYS A 409 9.67 -2.97 14.89
CA LYS A 409 10.21 -4.10 14.09
C LYS A 409 11.28 -3.68 13.07
N ASN A 410 12.25 -2.85 13.49
CA ASN A 410 13.33 -2.30 12.66
C ASN A 410 12.87 -1.36 11.53
N THR A 411 11.66 -0.83 11.64
CA THR A 411 11.14 0.21 10.76
C THR A 411 10.86 1.45 11.60
N SER A 412 11.60 2.52 11.34
CA SER A 412 11.36 3.83 11.93
C SER A 412 10.32 4.58 11.09
N ALA A 413 9.40 5.28 11.75
CA ALA A 413 8.37 6.07 11.14
C ALA A 413 8.43 7.51 11.65
N THR A 414 8.18 8.47 10.76
CA THR A 414 8.13 9.90 11.04
C THR A 414 6.91 10.49 10.35
N PHE A 415 6.06 11.14 11.12
CA PHE A 415 4.86 11.80 10.63
C PHE A 415 4.90 13.28 10.98
N ILE A 416 4.47 14.09 10.02
CA ILE A 416 4.34 15.53 10.15
C ILE A 416 2.91 15.89 9.82
N ILE A 417 2.30 16.71 10.65
CA ILE A 417 0.95 17.22 10.41
C ILE A 417 0.98 18.74 10.55
N MET A 418 0.56 19.44 9.49
CA MET A 418 0.42 20.88 9.53
C MET A 418 -0.81 21.26 10.37
N PRO A 419 -0.69 22.20 11.32
CA PRO A 419 -1.85 22.72 12.02
C PRO A 419 -2.71 23.58 11.09
N VAL A 420 -3.95 23.79 11.49
CA VAL A 420 -4.86 24.76 10.89
C VAL A 420 -5.10 25.91 11.86
N SER A 421 -5.48 27.07 11.34
CA SER A 421 -5.84 28.20 12.18
C SER A 421 -6.99 27.81 13.12
N VAL A 422 -6.83 28.13 14.40
CA VAL A 422 -7.91 27.98 15.39
C VAL A 422 -9.05 28.91 14.96
N PRO A 423 -10.28 28.40 14.75
CA PRO A 423 -11.42 29.24 14.41
C PRO A 423 -11.62 30.32 15.47
N SER A 424 -11.64 31.59 15.07
CA SER A 424 -11.98 32.70 15.96
C SER A 424 -13.41 32.52 16.48
N GLN A 425 -13.64 32.74 17.78
CA GLN A 425 -14.95 32.59 18.44
C GLN A 425 -16.01 33.63 17.98
N GLU A 426 -15.75 34.40 16.93
CA GLU A 426 -16.68 35.42 16.40
C GLU A 426 -17.77 34.82 15.51
N PHE A 427 -18.63 34.00 16.10
CA PHE A 427 -20.03 33.85 15.67
C PHE A 427 -20.91 33.77 16.93
N VAL A 428 -20.78 34.79 17.78
CA VAL A 428 -21.73 35.08 18.86
C VAL A 428 -22.18 36.53 18.70
N SER A 429 -23.01 36.77 17.69
CA SER A 429 -24.01 37.85 17.66
C SER A 429 -24.71 37.81 16.31
N ALA A 430 -25.75 36.98 16.20
CA ALA A 430 -26.83 37.34 15.28
C ALA A 430 -27.56 38.53 15.93
N PRO A 431 -27.81 39.64 15.19
CA PRO A 431 -28.44 40.82 15.75
C PRO A 431 -29.94 40.58 15.99
N THR A 432 -30.35 40.93 17.22
CA THR A 432 -31.72 41.16 17.77
C THR A 432 -32.78 40.09 17.60
#